data_AF-A0A8T4KIJ5-F1
#
_entry.id   AF-A0A8T4KIJ5-F1
#
_cell.length_a   1.000
_cell.length_b   1.000
_cell.length_c   1.000
_cell.angle_alpha   90.00
_cell.angle_beta   90.00
_cell.angle_gamma   90.00
#
_symmetry.space_group_name_H-M   'P 1'
#
loop_
_entity.id
_entity.type
_entity.pdbx_description
1 polymer ?
#
loop_
_entity_poly.entity_id
_entity_poly.type
_entity_poly.pdbx_seq_one_letter_code
_entity_poly.pdbx_strand_id
1 'polypeptide(L)'
;MDVAELYYDFTPELIEKWEAVLKENPDAVWNENRMADILPFIRAVMPRIGRNQSLLGLSLISIRGQVDDIEGAVRYGLEPLLTYGILKPEEAVEIVEWYRRTVPGDPSTVRGYSKNFQVGGVGYEMWADCYAGCRDLNLRRSKQ
;
A
#
# COMPACT_ATOMS: atom_id res chain seq x y z
N MET A 1 -17.46 9.65 7.10
CA MET A 1 -16.09 9.96 6.65
C MET A 1 -16.04 9.64 5.18
N ASP A 2 -15.65 10.59 4.35
CA ASP A 2 -15.46 10.35 2.92
C ASP A 2 -14.33 9.33 2.74
N VAL A 3 -14.45 8.42 1.78
CA VAL A 3 -13.39 7.46 1.45
C VAL A 3 -12.07 8.19 1.14
N ALA A 4 -12.12 9.35 0.50
CA ALA A 4 -10.92 10.15 0.23
C ALA A 4 -10.23 10.68 1.50
N GLU A 5 -10.96 10.84 2.61
CA GLU A 5 -10.40 11.27 3.89
C GLU A 5 -9.55 10.17 4.55
N LEU A 6 -9.68 8.92 4.11
CA LEU A 6 -8.88 7.80 4.61
C LEU A 6 -7.47 7.74 4.01
N TYR A 7 -7.19 8.44 2.90
CA TYR A 7 -5.95 8.28 2.13
C TYR A 7 -5.20 9.59 1.86
N TYR A 8 -3.87 9.54 1.85
CA TYR A 8 -3.02 10.58 1.28
C TYR A 8 -2.81 10.30 -0.21
N ASP A 9 -3.09 11.32 -1.02
CA ASP A 9 -2.68 11.34 -2.43
C ASP A 9 -1.22 11.81 -2.53
N PHE A 10 -0.42 11.09 -3.31
CA PHE A 10 0.88 11.60 -3.73
C PHE A 10 0.69 12.57 -4.90
N THR A 11 1.37 13.71 -4.81
CA THR A 11 1.49 14.65 -5.92
C THR A 11 2.95 14.73 -6.37
N PRO A 12 3.22 15.16 -7.61
CA PRO A 12 4.58 15.39 -8.08
C PRO A 12 5.39 16.28 -7.14
N GLU A 13 4.79 17.35 -6.61
CA GLU A 13 5.45 18.29 -5.70
C GLU A 13 5.79 17.64 -4.35
N LEU A 14 4.95 16.73 -3.85
CA LEU A 14 5.24 15.99 -2.63
C LEU A 14 6.40 15.00 -2.85
N ILE A 15 6.42 14.33 -4.00
CA ILE A 15 7.50 13.41 -4.38
C ILE A 15 8.83 14.16 -4.50
N GLU A 16 8.84 15.34 -5.13
CA GLU A 16 10.05 16.17 -5.23
C GLU A 16 10.57 16.60 -3.85
N LYS A 17 9.68 16.95 -2.92
CA LYS A 17 10.07 17.25 -1.53
C LYS A 17 10.69 16.03 -0.85
N TRP A 18 10.11 14.84 -1.04
CA TRP A 18 10.67 13.60 -0.50
C TRP A 18 12.03 13.29 -1.10
N GLU A 19 12.21 13.44 -2.43
CA GLU A 19 13.49 13.31 -3.11
C GLU A 19 14.56 14.25 -2.51
N ALA A 20 14.21 15.49 -2.19
CA ALA A 20 15.11 16.42 -1.53
C ALA A 20 15.50 15.95 -0.12
N VAL A 21 14.52 15.54 0.70
CA VAL A 21 14.78 15.03 2.07
C VAL A 21 15.66 13.78 2.05
N LEU A 22 15.48 12.88 1.07
CA LEU A 22 16.28 11.66 0.95
C LEU A 22 17.72 11.91 0.53
N LYS A 23 18.03 13.03 -0.12
CA LYS A 23 19.43 13.43 -0.37
C LYS A 23 20.15 13.75 0.94
N GLU A 24 19.45 14.36 1.88
CA GLU A 24 19.98 14.68 3.21
C GLU A 24 19.94 13.47 4.16
N ASN A 25 19.00 12.54 3.93
CA ASN A 25 18.74 11.37 4.77
C ASN A 25 18.66 10.08 3.93
N PRO A 26 19.78 9.59 3.36
CA PRO A 26 19.78 8.47 2.41
C PRO A 26 19.38 7.12 3.04
N ASP A 27 19.40 7.03 4.37
CA ASP A 27 19.06 5.83 5.12
C ASP A 27 17.66 5.88 5.72
N ALA A 28 16.82 6.85 5.32
CA ALA A 28 15.42 6.89 5.73
C ALA A 28 14.67 5.63 5.27
N VAL A 29 13.84 5.09 6.15
CA VAL A 29 13.13 3.81 5.97
C VAL A 29 11.62 4.01 6.01
N TRP A 30 10.92 3.33 5.11
CA TRP A 30 9.47 3.18 5.04
C TRP A 30 9.11 1.71 5.30
N ASN A 31 8.58 1.42 6.50
CA ASN A 31 8.39 0.05 7.00
C ASN A 31 9.72 -0.72 7.06
N GLU A 32 9.89 -1.78 6.26
CA GLU A 32 11.13 -2.56 6.13
C GLU A 32 12.00 -2.10 4.94
N ASN A 33 11.55 -1.10 4.18
CA ASN A 33 12.21 -0.69 2.94
C ASN A 33 12.97 0.62 3.11
N ARG A 34 14.16 0.73 2.50
CA ARG A 34 14.75 2.05 2.30
C ARG A 34 13.80 2.89 1.45
N MET A 35 13.55 4.14 1.84
CA MET A 35 12.66 5.03 1.08
C MET A 35 13.16 5.22 -0.36
N ALA A 36 14.48 5.34 -0.55
CA ALA A 36 15.10 5.42 -1.87
C ALA A 36 14.77 4.22 -2.78
N ASP A 37 14.54 3.04 -2.19
CA ASP A 37 14.22 1.82 -2.92
C ASP A 37 12.76 1.75 -3.37
N ILE A 38 11.87 2.44 -2.67
CA ILE A 38 10.43 2.48 -2.97
C ILE A 38 10.04 3.72 -3.77
N LEU A 39 10.87 4.77 -3.74
CA LEU A 39 10.61 6.01 -4.46
C LEU A 39 10.35 5.82 -5.96
N PRO A 40 11.04 4.93 -6.70
CA PRO A 40 10.71 4.68 -8.10
C PRO A 40 9.27 4.16 -8.29
N PHE A 41 8.79 3.31 -7.38
CA PHE A 41 7.40 2.85 -7.38
C PHE A 41 6.43 3.99 -7.07
N ILE A 42 6.67 4.77 -6.01
CA ILE A 42 5.80 5.89 -5.63
C ILE A 42 5.70 6.89 -6.79
N ARG A 43 6.83 7.22 -7.42
CA ARG A 43 6.89 8.18 -8.53
C ARG A 43 6.13 7.71 -9.76
N ALA A 44 6.21 6.42 -10.07
CA ALA A 44 5.58 5.87 -11.26
C ALA A 44 4.07 5.65 -11.08
N VAL A 45 3.66 5.18 -9.89
CA VAL A 45 2.31 4.68 -9.63
C VAL A 45 1.44 5.71 -8.93
N MET A 46 2.02 6.60 -8.10
CA MET A 46 1.31 7.53 -7.23
C MET A 46 0.20 6.82 -6.42
N PRO A 47 0.56 5.81 -5.61
CA PRO A 47 -0.41 5.02 -4.86
C PRO A 47 -1.16 5.88 -3.84
N ARG A 48 -2.38 5.50 -3.47
CA ARG A 48 -3.07 6.13 -2.32
C ARG A 48 -2.72 5.37 -1.06
N ILE A 49 -2.11 6.05 -0.08
CA ILE A 49 -1.67 5.43 1.19
C ILE A 49 -2.59 5.83 2.36
N GLY A 50 -2.83 4.94 3.32
CA GLY A 50 -3.71 5.23 4.46
C GLY A 50 -3.20 6.38 5.34
N ARG A 51 -4.04 7.37 5.68
CA ARG A 51 -3.62 8.58 6.44
C ARG A 51 -3.21 8.33 7.87
N ASN A 52 -3.80 7.33 8.51
CA ASN A 52 -3.64 7.05 9.95
C ASN A 52 -2.48 6.08 10.26
N GLN A 53 -1.55 5.91 9.32
CA GLN A 53 -0.41 5.03 9.49
C GLN A 53 0.61 5.68 10.44
N SER A 54 0.87 4.99 11.56
CA SER A 54 2.00 5.32 12.44
C SER A 54 3.33 4.95 11.76
N LEU A 55 4.45 5.46 12.29
CA LEU A 55 5.82 5.19 11.83
C LEU A 55 6.20 3.70 11.66
N LEU A 56 5.39 2.75 12.13
CA LEU A 56 5.72 1.33 12.21
C LEU A 56 4.93 0.40 11.27
N GLY A 57 4.04 0.93 10.44
CA GLY A 57 3.28 0.11 9.51
C GLY A 57 2.82 0.95 8.34
N LEU A 58 3.69 1.07 7.34
CA LEU A 58 3.34 1.78 6.13
C LEU A 58 3.09 0.78 5.03
N SER A 59 1.81 0.66 4.72
CA SER A 59 1.21 -0.22 3.75
C SER A 59 0.63 0.66 2.64
N LEU A 60 0.49 0.14 1.43
CA LEU A 60 -0.26 0.84 0.38
C LEU A 60 -1.70 1.09 0.83
N ILE A 61 -2.34 0.12 1.48
CA ILE A 61 -3.67 0.31 2.08
C ILE A 61 -3.58 -0.20 3.52
N SER A 62 -4.14 0.53 4.48
CA SER A 62 -4.28 0.07 5.86
C SER A 62 -5.63 0.52 6.41
N ILE A 63 -6.44 -0.46 6.79
CA ILE A 63 -7.76 -0.24 7.36
C ILE A 63 -7.78 -0.81 8.78
N ARG A 64 -7.83 0.08 9.77
CA ARG A 64 -7.95 -0.26 11.19
C ARG A 64 -9.42 -0.28 11.61
N GLY A 65 -9.83 -1.34 12.32
CA GLY A 65 -11.19 -1.45 12.85
C GLY A 65 -12.24 -1.62 11.75
N GLN A 66 -13.48 -1.19 12.03
CA GLN A 66 -14.61 -1.30 11.09
C GLN A 66 -14.74 -0.03 10.24
N VAL A 67 -14.95 -0.22 8.94
CA VAL A 67 -15.25 0.84 7.96
C VAL A 67 -16.59 0.47 7.33
N ASP A 68 -17.53 1.43 7.29
CA ASP A 68 -18.90 1.21 6.81
C ASP A 68 -18.93 0.74 5.35
N ASP A 69 -18.09 1.34 4.50
CA ASP A 69 -17.90 0.97 3.10
C ASP A 69 -16.47 0.51 2.82
N ILE A 70 -16.16 -0.71 3.27
CA ILE A 70 -14.84 -1.32 3.04
C ILE A 70 -14.56 -1.56 1.56
N GLU A 71 -15.59 -1.90 0.77
CA GLU A 71 -15.40 -2.19 -0.65
C GLU A 71 -15.07 -0.91 -1.42
N GLY A 72 -15.82 0.18 -1.20
CA GLY A 72 -15.52 1.48 -1.77
C GLY A 72 -14.15 1.98 -1.35
N ALA A 73 -13.80 1.86 -0.06
CA ALA A 73 -12.49 2.26 0.44
C ALA A 73 -11.34 1.52 -0.25
N VAL A 74 -11.40 0.18 -0.28
CA VAL A 74 -10.35 -0.63 -0.91
C VAL A 74 -10.28 -0.38 -2.41
N ARG A 75 -11.41 -0.34 -3.12
CA ARG A 75 -11.43 -0.05 -4.57
C ARG A 75 -10.80 1.31 -4.88
N TYR A 76 -11.11 2.33 -4.09
CA TYR A 76 -10.49 3.65 -4.21
C TYR A 76 -8.97 3.59 -4.00
N GLY A 77 -8.49 2.86 -2.99
CA GLY A 77 -7.06 2.67 -2.77
C GLY A 77 -6.34 1.90 -3.88
N LEU A 78 -7.03 0.96 -4.54
CA LEU A 78 -6.47 0.11 -5.60
C LEU A 78 -6.43 0.77 -6.99
N GLU A 79 -7.19 1.83 -7.23
CA GLU A 79 -7.32 2.47 -8.54
C GLU A 79 -5.96 2.83 -9.18
N PRO A 80 -4.98 3.47 -8.49
CA PRO A 80 -3.69 3.78 -9.12
C PRO A 80 -2.91 2.53 -9.57
N LEU A 81 -3.04 1.42 -8.83
CA LEU A 81 -2.40 0.15 -9.16
C LEU A 81 -3.02 -0.50 -10.41
N LEU A 82 -4.34 -0.35 -10.57
CA LEU A 82 -5.08 -0.79 -11.76
C LEU A 82 -4.72 0.08 -12.97
N THR A 83 -4.73 1.40 -12.82
CA THR A 83 -4.40 2.35 -13.89
C THR A 83 -2.98 2.15 -14.41
N TYR A 84 -2.01 1.88 -13.52
CA TYR A 84 -0.64 1.59 -13.91
C TYR A 84 -0.46 0.19 -14.53
N GLY A 85 -1.41 -0.73 -14.33
CA GLY A 85 -1.34 -2.11 -14.82
C GLY A 85 -0.55 -3.08 -13.92
N ILE A 86 -0.30 -2.71 -12.66
CA ILE A 86 0.27 -3.64 -11.66
C ILE A 86 -0.76 -4.67 -11.24
N LEU A 87 -2.01 -4.25 -11.07
CA LEU A 87 -3.14 -5.12 -10.79
C LEU A 87 -4.00 -5.30 -12.04
N LYS A 88 -4.51 -6.51 -12.20
CA LYS A 88 -5.64 -6.81 -13.09
C LYS A 88 -6.96 -6.65 -12.34
N PRO A 89 -8.08 -6.40 -13.02
CA PRO A 89 -9.40 -6.28 -12.39
C PRO A 89 -9.76 -7.45 -11.47
N GLU A 90 -9.46 -8.68 -11.88
CA GLU A 90 -9.71 -9.89 -11.09
C GLU A 90 -8.88 -9.96 -9.80
N GLU A 91 -7.64 -9.48 -9.82
CA GLU A 91 -6.79 -9.42 -8.64
C GLU A 91 -7.30 -8.36 -7.65
N ALA A 92 -7.85 -7.25 -8.15
CA ALA A 92 -8.48 -6.25 -7.29
C ALA A 92 -9.74 -6.79 -6.60
N VAL A 93 -10.53 -7.64 -7.29
CA VAL A 93 -11.68 -8.32 -6.68
C VAL A 93 -11.21 -9.24 -5.55
N GLU A 94 -10.18 -10.04 -5.78
CA GLU A 94 -9.61 -10.93 -4.76
C GLU A 94 -9.15 -10.17 -3.50
N ILE A 95 -8.47 -9.03 -3.68
CA ILE A 95 -8.03 -8.18 -2.58
C ILE A 95 -9.25 -7.63 -1.80
N VAL A 96 -10.27 -7.11 -2.49
CA VAL A 96 -11.50 -6.61 -1.85
C VAL A 96 -12.20 -7.71 -1.06
N GLU A 97 -12.33 -8.91 -1.63
CA GLU A 97 -12.94 -10.06 -0.96
C GLU A 97 -12.15 -10.48 0.28
N TRP A 98 -10.82 -10.46 0.21
CA TRP A 98 -9.98 -10.72 1.37
C TRP A 98 -10.21 -9.67 2.47
N TYR A 99 -10.26 -8.38 2.14
CA TYR A 99 -10.55 -7.32 3.13
C TYR A 99 -11.93 -7.51 3.79
N ARG A 100 -12.94 -7.91 3.01
CA ARG A 100 -14.32 -8.15 3.50
C ARG A 100 -14.41 -9.33 4.46
N ARG A 101 -13.76 -10.45 4.14
CA ARG A 101 -13.83 -11.68 4.97
C ARG A 101 -12.90 -11.66 6.17
N THR A 102 -11.83 -10.86 6.11
CA THR A 102 -10.80 -10.82 7.16
C THR A 102 -11.30 -10.11 8.40
N VAL A 103 -11.21 -10.80 9.53
CA VAL A 103 -11.56 -10.29 10.85
C VAL A 103 -10.25 -10.02 11.61
N PRO A 104 -9.98 -8.76 12.00
CA PRO A 104 -8.76 -8.46 12.72
C PRO A 104 -8.64 -9.20 14.05
N GLY A 105 -7.50 -9.88 14.26
CA GLY A 105 -7.27 -10.73 15.43
C GLY A 105 -7.54 -12.23 15.21
N ASP A 106 -8.03 -12.63 14.04
CA ASP A 106 -8.18 -14.04 13.66
C ASP A 106 -6.92 -14.56 12.93
N PRO A 107 -6.13 -15.47 13.54
CA PRO A 107 -4.90 -16.00 12.96
C PRO A 107 -5.11 -16.86 11.70
N SER A 108 -6.34 -17.24 11.36
CA SER A 108 -6.65 -17.97 10.12
C SER A 108 -6.66 -17.08 8.86
N THR A 109 -6.56 -15.76 9.04
CA THR A 109 -6.70 -14.76 7.95
C THR A 109 -5.39 -14.03 7.59
N VAL A 110 -4.25 -14.53 8.08
CA VAL A 110 -2.97 -13.80 8.16
C VAL A 110 -2.35 -13.41 6.81
N ARG A 111 -2.60 -14.15 5.71
CA ARG A 111 -2.12 -13.75 4.37
C ARG A 111 -3.12 -14.12 3.28
N GLY A 112 -3.64 -13.11 2.58
CA GLY A 112 -4.74 -13.27 1.64
C GLY A 112 -4.39 -13.24 0.18
N TYR A 113 -3.45 -12.37 -0.17
CA TYR A 113 -3.02 -12.07 -1.52
C TYR A 113 -1.52 -11.83 -1.50
N SER A 114 -0.81 -12.26 -2.53
CA SER A 114 0.59 -11.86 -2.74
C SER A 114 0.97 -11.92 -4.21
N LYS A 115 1.79 -10.97 -4.65
CA LYS A 115 2.28 -10.90 -6.03
C LYS A 115 3.67 -10.29 -6.08
N ASN A 116 4.48 -10.79 -7.02
CA ASN A 116 5.71 -10.13 -7.46
C ASN A 116 5.47 -9.41 -8.78
N PHE A 117 6.06 -8.23 -8.95
CA PHE A 117 5.97 -7.43 -10.17
C PHE A 117 7.20 -6.53 -10.33
N GLN A 118 7.28 -5.80 -11.44
CA GLN A 118 8.37 -4.85 -11.69
C GLN A 118 7.84 -3.47 -12.05
N VAL A 119 8.56 -2.44 -11.61
CA VAL A 119 8.36 -1.05 -12.00
C VAL A 119 9.72 -0.44 -12.30
N GLY A 120 9.92 0.04 -13.54
CA GLY A 120 11.20 0.64 -13.96
C GLY A 120 12.41 -0.29 -13.81
N GLY A 121 12.22 -1.61 -14.00
CA GLY A 121 13.28 -2.61 -13.82
C GLY A 121 13.61 -2.99 -12.37
N VAL A 122 12.91 -2.40 -11.38
CA VAL A 122 13.03 -2.77 -9.96
C VAL A 122 11.93 -3.77 -9.61
N GLY A 123 12.29 -4.86 -8.92
CA GLY A 123 11.36 -5.89 -8.47
C GLY A 123 10.72 -5.56 -7.12
N TYR A 124 9.42 -5.79 -7.01
CA TYR A 124 8.63 -5.57 -5.79
C TYR A 124 7.73 -6.77 -5.49
N GLU A 125 7.46 -6.97 -4.21
CA GLU A 125 6.46 -7.88 -3.69
C GLU A 125 5.37 -7.08 -2.98
N MET A 126 4.13 -7.33 -3.32
CA MET A 126 2.96 -6.80 -2.63
C MET A 126 2.18 -7.94 -2.00
N TRP A 127 1.68 -7.76 -0.78
CA TRP A 127 0.89 -8.79 -0.10
C TRP A 127 -0.13 -8.18 0.84
N ALA A 128 -1.25 -8.88 1.00
CA ALA A 128 -2.26 -8.53 1.98
C ALA A 128 -2.08 -9.36 3.26
N ASP A 129 -2.05 -8.70 4.42
CA ASP A 129 -1.95 -9.34 5.72
C ASP A 129 -2.78 -8.63 6.80
N CYS A 130 -3.00 -9.36 7.89
CA CYS A 130 -3.80 -8.92 9.01
C CYS A 130 -2.96 -8.94 10.29
N TYR A 131 -2.67 -7.77 10.85
CA TYR A 131 -1.88 -7.63 12.07
C TYR A 131 -2.43 -6.55 13.00
N ALA A 132 -2.39 -6.81 14.32
CA ALA A 132 -2.73 -5.85 15.38
C ALA A 132 -4.05 -5.06 15.21
N GLY A 133 -5.09 -5.67 14.61
CA GLY A 133 -6.38 -4.99 14.40
C GLY A 133 -6.52 -4.28 13.05
N CYS A 134 -5.51 -4.38 12.19
CA CYS A 134 -5.44 -3.79 10.85
C CYS A 134 -5.54 -4.85 9.77
N ARG A 135 -6.10 -4.45 8.62
CA ARG A 135 -6.02 -5.14 7.34
C ARG A 135 -5.20 -4.29 6.42
N ASP A 136 -4.10 -4.85 5.94
CA ASP A 136 -3.06 -4.11 5.25
C ASP A 136 -2.79 -4.72 3.87
N LEU A 137 -2.44 -3.85 2.91
CA LEU A 137 -1.86 -4.22 1.64
C LEU A 137 -0.45 -3.63 1.61
N ASN A 138 0.54 -4.44 1.87
CA ASN A 138 1.93 -4.03 2.03
C ASN A 138 2.71 -4.10 0.73
N LEU A 139 3.85 -3.41 0.73
CA LEU A 139 4.82 -3.43 -0.36
C LEU A 139 6.22 -3.59 0.22
N ARG A 140 7.05 -4.38 -0.45
CA ARG A 140 8.49 -4.39 -0.23
C ARG A 140 9.26 -4.54 -1.52
N ARG A 141 10.49 -4.06 -1.54
CA ARG A 141 11.43 -4.40 -2.61
C ARG A 141 11.76 -5.88 -2.53
N SER A 142 11.65 -6.60 -3.65
CA SER A 142 12.07 -7.99 -3.72
C SER A 142 13.59 -8.05 -3.55
N LYS A 143 14.08 -8.96 -2.69
CA LYS A 143 15.51 -9.27 -2.63
C LYS A 143 15.91 -9.92 -3.97
N GLN A 144 16.94 -9.39 -4.61
CA GLN A 144 17.59 -10.05 -5.75
C GLN A 144 18.34 -11.30 -5.28
#